data_AF-A0A7H8L7Q6-F1
#
_entry.id   AF-A0A7H8L7Q6-F1
#
_cell.length_a   1.000
_cell.length_b   1.000
_cell.length_c   1.000
_cell.angle_alpha   90.00
_cell.angle_beta   90.00
_cell.angle_gamma   90.00
#
_symmetry.space_group_name_H-M   'P 1'
#
loop_
_entity.id
_entity.type
_entity.pdbx_description
1 polymer ?
#
loop_
_entity_poly.entity_id
_entity_poly.type
_entity_poly.pdbx_seq_one_letter_code
_entity_poly.pdbx_strand_id
1 'polypeptide(L)' 'MTVPEAGRLLGLERAASYNAARRKEIPTITVGRRLLVPTAKLRALLGLDTTDTAA' A
#
# COMPACT_ATOMS: atom_id res chain seq x y z
N MET A 1 -4.40 6.07 -4.44
CA MET A 1 -3.50 6.42 -3.33
C MET A 1 -2.08 6.45 -3.84
N THR A 2 -1.32 7.49 -3.49
CA THR A 2 0.09 7.63 -3.83
C THR A 2 0.97 6.85 -2.85
N VAL A 3 2.20 6.52 -3.25
CA VAL A 3 3.19 5.85 -2.37
C VAL A 3 3.40 6.56 -1.02
N PRO A 4 3.62 7.89 -0.96
CA PRO A 4 3.80 8.58 0.33
C PRO A 4 2.51 8.69 1.17
N GLU A 5 1.32 8.58 0.58
CA GLU A 5 0.09 8.45 1.35
C GLU A 5 -0.02 7.06 2.00
N ALA A 6 0.27 6.01 1.23
CA ALA A 6 0.25 4.65 1.75
C ALA A 6 1.28 4.44 2.86
N GLY A 7 2.50 4.97 2.69
CA GLY A 7 3.51 4.86 3.72
C GLY A 7 3.14 5.61 4.99
N ARG A 8 2.48 6.78 4.90
CA ARG A 8 1.94 7.46 6.09
C ARG A 8 0.93 6.62 6.87
N LEU A 9 0.07 5.87 6.17
CA LEU A 9 -0.85 4.92 6.83
C LEU A 9 -0.11 3.77 7.55
N LEU A 10 1.10 3.44 7.10
CA LEU A 10 1.97 2.42 7.68
C LEU A 10 2.98 3.00 8.70
N GLY A 11 2.91 4.29 9.02
CA GLY A 11 3.86 4.96 9.93
C GLY A 11 5.24 5.24 9.31
N LEU A 12 5.36 5.23 7.98
CA LEU A 12 6.59 5.50 7.24
C LEU A 12 6.66 6.95 6.75
N GLU A 13 7.85 7.52 6.79
CA GLU A 13 8.14 8.79 6.12
C GLU A 13 8.17 8.65 4.59
N ARG A 14 8.14 9.77 3.85
CA ARG A 14 8.12 9.78 2.37
C ARG A 14 9.25 8.95 1.77
N ALA A 15 10.49 9.13 2.24
CA ALA A 15 11.65 8.39 1.74
C ALA A 15 11.54 6.89 2.03
N ALA A 16 11.13 6.52 3.25
CA ALA A 16 10.89 5.14 3.63
C ALA A 16 9.76 4.50 2.81
N SER A 17 8.72 5.26 2.47
CA SER A 17 7.61 4.82 1.61
C SER A 17 8.10 4.41 0.22
N TYR A 18 8.96 5.24 -0.41
CA TYR A 18 9.54 4.92 -1.71
C TYR A 18 10.54 3.77 -1.64
N ASN A 19 11.31 3.66 -0.55
CA ASN A 19 12.20 2.53 -0.34
C ASN A 19 11.42 1.21 -0.18
N ALA A 20 10.36 1.20 0.62
CA ALA A 20 9.49 0.04 0.78
C ALA A 20 8.77 -0.33 -0.53
N ALA A 21 8.35 0.67 -1.32
CA ALA A 21 7.83 0.45 -2.67
C ALA A 21 8.90 -0.18 -3.61
N ARG A 22 10.14 0.32 -3.59
CA ARG A 22 11.26 -0.26 -4.38
C ARG A 22 11.59 -1.70 -3.95
N ARG A 23 11.49 -1.99 -2.66
CA ARG A 23 11.69 -3.32 -2.07
C ARG A 23 10.51 -4.27 -2.28
N LYS A 24 9.41 -3.80 -2.86
CA LYS A 24 8.15 -4.54 -3.03
C LYS A 24 7.51 -5.00 -1.71
N GLU A 25 7.89 -4.36 -0.60
CA GLU A 25 7.25 -4.55 0.71
C GLU A 25 5.86 -3.92 0.73
N ILE A 26 5.69 -2.79 0.03
CA ILE A 26 4.38 -2.17 -0.20
C ILE A 26 3.90 -2.57 -1.59
N PRO A 27 2.65 -3.04 -1.75
CA PRO A 27 2.09 -3.37 -3.04
C PRO A 27 1.91 -2.10 -3.87
N THR A 28 2.71 -1.94 -4.92
CA THR A 28 2.58 -0.83 -5.88
C THR A 28 2.21 -1.34 -7.26
N ILE A 29 1.40 -0.57 -7.98
CA ILE A 29 1.12 -0.74 -9.39
C ILE A 29 1.58 0.49 -10.16
N THR A 30 2.16 0.27 -11.33
CA THR A 30 2.52 1.35 -12.25
C THR A 30 1.38 1.53 -13.24
N VAL A 31 0.77 2.71 -13.25
CA VAL A 31 -0.27 3.08 -14.22
C VAL A 31 0.28 4.21 -15.08
N GLY A 32 0.76 3.86 -16.27
CA GLY A 32 1.51 4.75 -17.14
C GLY A 32 2.78 5.27 -16.46
N ARG A 33 2.85 6.58 -16.24
CA ARG A 33 3.99 7.24 -15.57
C ARG A 33 3.84 7.41 -14.05
N ARG A 34 2.74 6.92 -13.46
CA ARG A 34 2.41 7.11 -12.04
C ARG A 34 2.58 5.80 -11.27
N LEU A 35 3.20 5.88 -10.10
CA LEU A 35 3.29 4.78 -9.15
C LEU A 35 2.18 4.93 -8.11
N LEU A 36 1.25 3.98 -8.08
CA LEU A 36 0.06 4.00 -7.25
C LEU A 36 0.06 2.80 -6.32
N VAL A 37 -0.49 2.95 -5.12
CA VAL A 37 -0.71 1.85 -4.18
C VAL A 37 -2.17 1.43 -4.28
N PRO A 38 -2.48 0.18 -4.69
CA PRO A 38 -3.83 -0.34 -4.67
C PRO A 38 -4.32 -0.48 -3.22
N THR A 39 -5.43 0.19 -2.89
CA THR A 39 -6.03 0.12 -1.56
C THR A 39 -6.45 -1.30 -1.19
N ALA A 40 -6.94 -2.09 -2.15
CA ALA A 40 -7.31 -3.49 -1.93
C ALA A 40 -6.11 -4.35 -1.51
N LYS A 41 -4.97 -4.22 -2.20
CA LYS A 41 -3.75 -4.95 -1.82
C LYS A 41 -3.17 -4.48 -0.49
N LEU A 42 -3.32 -3.19 -0.16
CA LEU A 42 -2.90 -2.68 1.14
C LEU A 42 -3.77 -3.26 2.28
N ARG A 43 -5.09 -3.34 2.08
CA ARG A 43 -6.02 -3.97 3.04
C ARG A 43 -5.68 -5.44 3.26
N ALA A 44 -5.37 -6.16 2.19
CA ALA A 44 -4.92 -7.55 2.26
C ALA A 44 -3.65 -7.74 3.08
N LEU A 45 -2.65 -6.88 2.87
CA LEU A 45 -1.40 -6.92 3.61
C LEU A 45 -1.60 -6.60 5.09
N LEU A 46 -2.51 -5.68 5.40
CA LEU A 46 -2.89 -5.32 6.76
C LEU A 46 -3.79 -6.35 7.46
N GLY A 47 -4.17 -7.44 6.79
CA GLY A 47 -5.13 -8.41 7.33
C GLY A 47 -6.53 -7.83 7.53
N LEU A 48 -6.82 -6.69 6.89
CA LEU A 48 -8.14 -6.05 6.84
C LEU A 48 -9.02 -6.64 5.74
N ASP A 49 -8.58 -7.74 5.12
CA ASP A 49 -9.44 -8.65 4.36
C ASP A 49 -10.31 -9.41 5.35
N THR A 50 -11.10 -8.62 6.05
CA THR A 50 -12.20 -9.02 6.87
C THR A 50 -13.19 -9.66 5.91
N THR A 51 -12.98 -10.95 5.69
CA THR A 51 -14.04 -11.91 5.43
C THR A 51 -14.82 -12.00 6.75
N ASP A 52 -15.36 -10.89 7.24
CA ASP A 52 -16.45 -10.92 8.21
C ASP A 52 -17.66 -11.33 7.41
N THR A 53 -17.66 -12.62 7.08
CA THR A 53 -18.90 -13.37 7.02
C THR A 53 -19.46 -13.34 8.43
N ALA A 54 -20.09 -12.21 8.77
CA ALA A 54 -21.11 -12.18 9.79
C ALA A 54 -22.26 -13.04 9.25
N ALA A 55 -22.21 -14.33 9.61
CA ALA A 55 -23.26 -15.32 9.46
C ALA A 55 -23.48 -15.98 10.83
#